data_AF-A0A8B7DDH8-F1
#
_entry.id   AF-A0A8B7DDH8-F1
#
_cell.length_a   1.000
_cell.length_b   1.000
_cell.length_c   1.000
_cell.angle_alpha   90.00
_cell.angle_beta   90.00
_cell.angle_gamma   90.00
#
_symmetry.space_group_name_H-M   'P 1'
#
loop_
_entity.id
_entity.type
_entity.pdbx_description
1 polymer ?
#
loop_
_entity_poly.entity_id
_entity_poly.type
_entity_poly.pdbx_seq_one_letter_code
_entity_poly.pdbx_strand_id
1 'polypeptide(L)'
;MIAFLILAFLTFSCNCSSLERNLTKHDLFKKLDDDRTLAQELINYVYMKYPYYLKDFMEFDVNKIKGISEAKALQTTALEVKRKKSNYTSYELLLTEINNDRPKNVETEHKTSLFLCSRAIRYGNNNPRYIEYREGEPESNIIILSSHDGHLRPKYMPDRDAGCWIDNKCVYNHNCEKKKKYTKNFEKCGMKDFNDNFSTDIIDALEKHIENVTGYRPHVVVNHLHRSKLDVNREIDAAAFGVPDAEQAWKDFHNFVRRAKKSLNGRRGIIFDLHGNDVSDGFIMLGYGLQRSEMEDENFSANTSSIQNLAENVKVPFEQLVRGELSLGFYLSEKGYLVIPSPKIRRPRGRHYYRGSYSILEHGSNKNINGGNIDAIQIEVHSKYRNDYDYEKFAEDLAFAIKTFYDNNYKLHMEEIVKDSH
;
A
#
# COMPACT_ATOMS: atom_id res chain seq x y z
N MET A 1 -9.07 -19.29 -30.66
CA MET A 1 -9.60 -19.72 -29.35
C MET A 1 -9.35 -18.68 -28.26
N ILE A 2 -8.10 -18.26 -28.02
CA ILE A 2 -7.74 -17.25 -27.00
C ILE A 2 -8.36 -15.87 -27.29
N ALA A 3 -8.36 -15.42 -28.55
CA ALA A 3 -9.02 -14.16 -28.96
C ALA A 3 -10.56 -14.20 -28.81
N PHE A 4 -11.18 -15.38 -28.93
CA PHE A 4 -12.63 -15.56 -28.77
C PHE A 4 -13.04 -15.56 -27.28
N LEU A 5 -12.18 -16.08 -26.40
CA LEU A 5 -12.34 -15.96 -24.96
C LEU A 5 -12.27 -14.49 -24.54
N ILE A 6 -11.29 -13.73 -25.03
CA ILE A 6 -11.11 -12.30 -24.75
C ILE A 6 -12.29 -11.45 -25.29
N LEU A 7 -12.85 -11.80 -26.46
CA LEU A 7 -14.04 -11.12 -27.00
C LEU A 7 -15.26 -11.28 -26.08
N ALA A 8 -15.47 -12.47 -25.49
CA ALA A 8 -16.54 -12.70 -24.52
C ALA A 8 -16.32 -11.93 -23.21
N PHE A 9 -15.06 -11.73 -22.80
CA PHE A 9 -14.67 -10.96 -21.62
C PHE A 9 -14.99 -9.46 -21.75
N LEU A 10 -14.72 -8.84 -22.91
CA LEU A 10 -14.99 -7.42 -23.11
C LEU A 10 -16.50 -7.11 -23.22
N THR A 11 -17.29 -8.05 -23.75
CA THR A 11 -18.75 -7.88 -23.86
C THR A 11 -19.50 -8.05 -22.54
N PHE A 12 -18.91 -8.69 -21.53
CA PHE A 12 -19.55 -8.91 -20.23
C PHE A 12 -19.29 -7.78 -19.23
N SER A 13 -18.15 -7.07 -19.31
CA SER A 13 -17.65 -6.26 -18.19
C SER A 13 -17.92 -4.74 -18.24
N CYS A 14 -18.81 -4.24 -19.09
CA CYS A 14 -19.21 -2.82 -19.05
C CYS A 14 -20.65 -2.57 -19.56
N ASN A 15 -21.52 -3.58 -19.53
CA ASN A 15 -22.92 -3.42 -19.95
C ASN A 15 -23.88 -3.19 -18.77
N CYS A 16 -23.41 -2.52 -17.71
CA CYS A 16 -24.25 -2.14 -16.57
C CYS A 16 -24.72 -0.68 -16.65
N SER A 17 -24.89 -0.13 -17.85
CA SER A 17 -25.39 1.25 -18.04
C SER A 17 -26.61 1.37 -18.94
N SER A 18 -27.48 0.35 -19.03
CA SER A 18 -28.79 0.57 -19.68
C SER A 18 -29.98 -0.28 -19.24
N LEU A 19 -29.89 -1.20 -18.26
CA LEU A 19 -31.01 -2.12 -17.99
C LEU A 19 -31.55 -2.25 -16.56
N GLU A 20 -30.95 -1.67 -15.53
CA GLU A 20 -31.45 -1.84 -14.15
C GLU A 20 -31.65 -0.50 -13.44
N ARG A 21 -32.76 0.18 -13.77
CA ARG A 21 -33.18 1.49 -13.21
C ARG A 21 -33.52 1.50 -11.71
N ASN A 22 -33.29 0.39 -10.99
CA ASN A 22 -33.76 0.19 -9.61
C ASN A 22 -32.64 -0.11 -8.59
N LEU A 23 -31.36 -0.03 -8.97
CA LEU A 23 -30.24 -0.27 -8.04
C LEU A 23 -29.79 1.03 -7.37
N THR A 24 -29.45 0.96 -6.07
CA THR A 24 -28.86 2.10 -5.38
C THR A 24 -27.42 2.34 -5.86
N LYS A 25 -26.87 3.54 -5.65
CA LYS A 25 -25.48 3.86 -5.99
C LYS A 25 -24.49 2.86 -5.36
N HIS A 26 -24.78 2.41 -4.14
CA HIS A 26 -24.01 1.39 -3.43
C HIS A 26 -24.06 0.01 -4.12
N ASP A 27 -25.23 -0.43 -4.57
CA ASP A 27 -25.39 -1.71 -5.26
C ASP A 27 -24.71 -1.72 -6.64
N LEU A 28 -24.75 -0.58 -7.34
CA LEU A 28 -24.04 -0.39 -8.60
C LEU A 28 -22.51 -0.45 -8.41
N PHE A 29 -21.98 0.17 -7.36
CA PHE A 29 -20.55 0.09 -7.03
C PHE A 29 -20.13 -1.33 -6.64
N LYS A 30 -20.94 -2.01 -5.84
CA LYS A 30 -20.67 -3.39 -5.41
C LYS A 30 -20.64 -4.34 -6.61
N LYS A 31 -21.61 -4.24 -7.53
CA LYS A 31 -21.67 -5.06 -8.74
C LYS A 31 -20.49 -4.78 -9.69
N LEU A 32 -20.08 -3.50 -9.81
CA LEU A 32 -18.86 -3.13 -10.54
C LEU A 32 -17.59 -3.72 -9.90
N ASP A 33 -17.51 -3.75 -8.58
CA ASP A 33 -16.37 -4.29 -7.83
C ASP A 33 -16.29 -5.82 -7.96
N ASP A 34 -17.42 -6.50 -7.92
CA ASP A 34 -17.53 -7.96 -8.15
C ASP A 34 -17.07 -8.32 -9.58
N ASP A 35 -17.53 -7.57 -10.60
CA ASP A 35 -17.12 -7.76 -11.99
C ASP A 35 -15.63 -7.47 -12.21
N ARG A 36 -15.07 -6.45 -11.52
CA ARG A 36 -13.63 -6.13 -11.53
C ARG A 36 -12.79 -7.22 -10.89
N THR A 37 -13.23 -7.74 -9.75
CA THR A 37 -12.54 -8.81 -9.02
C THR A 37 -12.46 -10.07 -9.88
N LEU A 38 -13.59 -10.47 -10.49
CA LEU A 38 -13.64 -11.61 -11.40
C LEU A 38 -12.72 -11.43 -12.62
N ALA A 39 -12.70 -10.23 -13.22
CA ALA A 39 -11.81 -9.93 -14.34
C ALA A 39 -10.32 -10.04 -13.93
N GLN A 40 -9.97 -9.54 -12.75
CA GLN A 40 -8.61 -9.60 -12.22
C GLN A 40 -8.16 -11.04 -11.90
N GLU A 41 -9.03 -11.85 -11.30
CA GLU A 41 -8.78 -13.27 -11.03
C GLU A 41 -8.53 -14.05 -12.33
N LEU A 42 -9.32 -13.77 -13.37
CA LEU A 42 -9.18 -14.44 -14.67
C LEU A 42 -7.92 -14.00 -15.42
N ILE A 43 -7.53 -12.71 -15.33
CA ILE A 43 -6.24 -12.23 -15.83
C ILE A 43 -5.08 -12.91 -15.11
N ASN A 44 -5.15 -12.99 -13.78
CA ASN A 44 -4.12 -13.65 -12.96
C ASN A 44 -4.03 -15.13 -13.31
N TYR A 45 -5.16 -15.81 -13.51
CA TYR A 45 -5.22 -17.20 -13.94
C TYR A 45 -4.56 -17.41 -15.31
N VAL A 46 -4.87 -16.56 -16.30
CA VAL A 46 -4.24 -16.62 -17.63
C VAL A 46 -2.75 -16.35 -17.55
N TYR A 47 -2.32 -15.38 -16.74
CA TYR A 47 -0.91 -15.04 -16.54
C TYR A 47 -0.13 -16.19 -15.90
N MET A 48 -0.68 -16.81 -14.85
CA MET A 48 -0.08 -17.97 -14.18
C MET A 48 0.02 -19.18 -15.11
N LYS A 49 -0.98 -19.38 -15.97
CA LYS A 49 -1.07 -20.57 -16.83
C LYS A 49 -0.27 -20.43 -18.13
N TYR A 50 -0.07 -19.21 -18.64
CA TYR A 50 0.54 -18.94 -19.94
C TYR A 50 1.62 -17.84 -19.92
N PRO A 51 2.63 -17.89 -19.03
CA PRO A 51 3.59 -16.79 -18.84
C PRO A 51 4.48 -16.49 -20.07
N TYR A 52 4.66 -17.46 -20.96
CA TYR A 52 5.53 -17.35 -22.15
C TYR A 52 4.87 -16.68 -23.36
N TYR A 53 3.53 -16.63 -23.41
CA TYR A 53 2.80 -16.07 -24.54
C TYR A 53 2.66 -14.54 -24.48
N LEU A 54 3.20 -13.91 -23.44
CA LEU A 54 3.19 -12.46 -23.30
C LEU A 54 4.05 -11.79 -24.37
N LYS A 55 5.19 -12.41 -24.73
CA LYS A 55 6.05 -11.92 -25.81
C LYS A 55 5.33 -12.02 -27.16
N ASP A 56 4.65 -13.13 -27.42
CA ASP A 56 3.87 -13.34 -28.65
C ASP A 56 2.64 -12.43 -28.73
N PHE A 57 2.03 -12.10 -27.58
CA PHE A 57 0.96 -11.10 -27.49
C PHE A 57 1.47 -9.68 -27.77
N MET A 58 2.66 -9.34 -27.25
CA MET A 58 3.31 -8.04 -27.47
C MET A 58 3.89 -7.88 -28.88
N GLU A 59 4.28 -8.99 -29.53
CA GLU A 59 4.75 -9.06 -30.92
C GLU A 59 3.60 -9.32 -31.91
N PHE A 60 2.36 -9.44 -31.42
CA PHE A 60 1.19 -9.65 -32.25
C PHE A 60 0.97 -8.45 -33.18
N ASP A 61 1.17 -8.68 -34.48
CA ASP A 61 0.96 -7.66 -35.51
C ASP A 61 -0.54 -7.43 -35.71
N VAL A 62 -1.08 -6.45 -35.00
CA VAL A 62 -2.49 -6.04 -35.01
C VAL A 62 -2.96 -5.66 -36.43
N ASN A 63 -2.06 -5.29 -37.34
CA ASN A 63 -2.38 -4.99 -38.74
C ASN A 63 -2.81 -6.24 -39.54
N LYS A 64 -2.60 -7.44 -39.00
CA LYS A 64 -3.07 -8.69 -39.59
C LYS A 64 -4.53 -9.00 -39.29
N ILE A 65 -5.19 -8.25 -38.38
CA ILE A 65 -6.61 -8.38 -38.11
C ILE A 65 -7.40 -7.54 -39.13
N LYS A 66 -8.11 -8.18 -40.06
CA LYS A 66 -9.04 -7.50 -40.96
C LYS A 66 -10.47 -7.62 -40.45
N GLY A 67 -11.20 -6.49 -40.40
CA GLY A 67 -12.65 -6.47 -40.58
C GLY A 67 -13.56 -6.25 -39.36
N ILE A 68 -13.06 -5.81 -38.21
CA ILE A 68 -13.92 -5.60 -37.02
C ILE A 68 -13.58 -4.28 -36.34
N SER A 69 -14.59 -3.48 -35.97
CA SER A 69 -14.45 -2.20 -35.24
C SER A 69 -13.66 -2.35 -33.94
N GLU A 70 -13.80 -3.49 -33.25
CA GLU A 70 -13.04 -3.83 -32.04
C GLU A 70 -11.52 -3.98 -32.29
N ALA A 71 -11.09 -4.36 -33.50
CA ALA A 71 -9.67 -4.50 -33.82
C ALA A 71 -8.94 -3.14 -33.88
N LYS A 72 -9.67 -2.09 -34.29
CA LYS A 72 -9.18 -0.70 -34.31
C LYS A 72 -9.08 -0.13 -32.90
N ALA A 73 -9.96 -0.59 -32.00
CA ALA A 73 -9.90 -0.26 -30.59
C ALA A 73 -8.62 -0.84 -29.95
N LEU A 74 -8.41 -2.14 -30.10
CA LEU A 74 -7.19 -2.85 -29.70
C LEU A 74 -5.90 -2.22 -30.25
N GLN A 75 -5.92 -1.77 -31.51
CA GLN A 75 -4.76 -1.13 -32.16
C GLN A 75 -4.36 0.17 -31.45
N THR A 76 -5.31 0.97 -31.00
CA THR A 76 -5.02 2.27 -30.37
C THR A 76 -4.61 2.10 -28.91
N THR A 77 -5.26 1.18 -28.16
CA THR A 77 -4.86 0.82 -26.78
C THR A 77 -3.42 0.28 -26.75
N ALA A 78 -3.06 -0.59 -27.70
CA ALA A 78 -1.69 -1.12 -27.81
C ALA A 78 -0.65 -0.04 -28.16
N LEU A 79 -1.02 0.95 -28.99
CA LEU A 79 -0.15 2.08 -29.36
C LEU A 79 0.05 3.06 -28.19
N GLU A 80 -0.95 3.29 -27.33
CA GLU A 80 -0.81 4.12 -26.12
C GLU A 80 0.15 3.51 -25.09
N VAL A 81 0.01 2.21 -24.82
CA VAL A 81 0.93 1.45 -23.94
C VAL A 81 2.37 1.52 -24.46
N LYS A 82 2.57 1.49 -25.78
CA LYS A 82 3.90 1.58 -26.42
C LYS A 82 4.51 2.99 -26.33
N ARG A 83 3.67 4.04 -26.29
CA ARG A 83 4.09 5.44 -26.32
C ARG A 83 4.52 5.99 -24.94
N LYS A 84 4.03 5.41 -23.84
CA LYS A 84 4.35 5.78 -22.45
C LYS A 84 5.56 5.06 -21.84
N LYS A 85 6.54 4.64 -22.65
CA LYS A 85 7.85 4.15 -22.17
C LYS A 85 8.61 5.25 -21.41
N SER A 86 8.29 5.44 -20.13
CA SER A 86 9.17 6.06 -19.13
C SER A 86 9.76 4.94 -18.29
N ASN A 87 11.08 4.71 -18.36
CA ASN A 87 12.01 3.96 -17.47
C ASN A 87 11.52 2.83 -16.54
N TYR A 88 10.32 2.31 -16.72
CA TYR A 88 9.70 1.27 -15.94
C TYR A 88 9.07 0.27 -16.91
N THR A 89 9.22 -1.02 -16.63
CA THR A 89 8.46 -2.08 -17.30
C THR A 89 7.03 -2.08 -16.76
N SER A 90 6.32 -0.96 -16.88
CA SER A 90 4.93 -0.84 -16.49
C SER A 90 4.05 -1.47 -17.56
N TYR A 91 3.29 -2.50 -17.21
CA TYR A 91 2.04 -2.77 -17.90
C TYR A 91 1.03 -1.79 -17.34
N GLU A 92 0.80 -0.70 -18.08
CA GLU A 92 -0.37 0.15 -17.86
C GLU A 92 -1.57 -0.69 -18.32
N LEU A 93 -2.37 -1.23 -17.40
CA LEU A 93 -3.66 -1.81 -17.75
C LEU A 93 -4.64 -0.64 -17.98
N LEU A 94 -4.43 0.05 -19.11
CA LEU A 94 -5.37 1.04 -19.63
C LEU A 94 -6.55 0.29 -20.24
N LEU A 95 -7.65 0.23 -19.52
CA LEU A 95 -8.95 0.04 -20.16
C LEU A 95 -9.35 1.40 -20.75
N THR A 96 -8.85 1.70 -21.95
CA THR A 96 -9.26 2.91 -22.70
C THR A 96 -10.12 2.54 -23.90
N GLU A 97 -11.35 3.07 -23.90
CA GLU A 97 -12.17 3.22 -25.11
C GLU A 97 -11.70 4.44 -25.92
N ILE A 98 -11.77 4.31 -27.24
CA ILE A 98 -11.32 5.30 -28.21
C ILE A 98 -12.52 6.08 -28.73
N ASN A 99 -12.43 7.41 -28.62
CA ASN A 99 -13.19 8.30 -29.48
C ASN A 99 -12.52 8.37 -30.85
N ASN A 100 -13.32 8.51 -31.92
CA ASN A 100 -13.13 9.65 -32.82
C ASN A 100 -14.36 9.93 -33.69
N ASP A 101 -14.63 11.23 -33.77
CA ASP A 101 -15.48 12.00 -34.68
C ASP A 101 -17.01 12.06 -34.49
N ARG A 102 -17.43 13.33 -34.30
CA ARG A 102 -18.77 13.84 -34.01
C ARG A 102 -19.72 13.65 -35.19
N PRO A 103 -21.03 13.50 -34.90
CA PRO A 103 -21.99 14.52 -35.30
C PRO A 103 -22.45 15.36 -34.11
N LYS A 104 -22.78 16.62 -34.40
CA LYS A 104 -23.30 17.60 -33.45
C LYS A 104 -24.68 17.17 -32.95
N ASN A 105 -24.93 17.44 -31.67
CA ASN A 105 -26.16 17.23 -30.91
C ASN A 105 -26.29 15.83 -30.31
N VAL A 106 -26.02 15.75 -29.00
CA VAL A 106 -26.72 14.95 -27.96
C VAL A 106 -25.81 14.90 -26.72
N GLU A 107 -26.33 15.50 -25.65
CA GLU A 107 -26.10 15.27 -24.21
C GLU A 107 -24.67 15.13 -23.65
N THR A 108 -24.30 16.14 -22.87
CA THR A 108 -23.00 16.41 -22.27
C THR A 108 -22.79 15.86 -20.84
N GLU A 109 -23.55 14.87 -20.37
CA GLU A 109 -23.40 14.36 -18.99
C GLU A 109 -22.73 12.96 -18.86
N HIS A 110 -22.60 12.19 -19.95
CA HIS A 110 -22.13 10.79 -19.86
C HIS A 110 -20.63 10.57 -20.12
N LYS A 111 -19.86 11.60 -20.48
CA LYS A 111 -18.48 11.42 -21.00
C LYS A 111 -17.36 11.46 -19.96
N THR A 112 -17.66 11.70 -18.69
CA THR A 112 -16.66 11.80 -17.61
C THR A 112 -16.63 10.59 -16.68
N SER A 113 -17.58 9.64 -16.78
CA SER A 113 -17.71 8.55 -15.81
C SER A 113 -16.83 7.31 -16.08
N LEU A 114 -16.47 7.04 -17.34
CA LEU A 114 -15.75 5.80 -17.71
C LEU A 114 -14.25 5.79 -17.39
N PHE A 115 -13.58 6.96 -17.39
CA PHE A 115 -12.15 7.06 -17.02
C PHE A 115 -11.89 6.86 -15.51
N LEU A 116 -12.94 6.89 -14.67
CA LEU A 116 -12.84 6.78 -13.22
C LEU A 116 -12.78 5.32 -12.72
N CYS A 117 -12.93 4.33 -13.61
CA CYS A 117 -13.26 2.96 -13.20
C CYS A 117 -12.12 1.92 -13.30
N SER A 118 -10.91 2.27 -13.75
CA SER A 118 -9.79 1.32 -13.86
C SER A 118 -8.79 1.49 -12.70
N ARG A 119 -8.45 0.39 -12.02
CA ARG A 119 -7.39 0.36 -11.01
C ARG A 119 -6.02 0.32 -11.70
N ALA A 120 -5.22 1.36 -11.52
CA ALA A 120 -3.85 1.37 -12.03
C ALA A 120 -2.95 0.57 -11.07
N ILE A 121 -2.70 -0.69 -11.40
CA ILE A 121 -1.73 -1.54 -10.70
C ILE A 121 -0.40 -1.47 -11.43
N ARG A 122 0.67 -1.14 -10.70
CA ARG A 122 2.04 -1.07 -11.18
C ARG A 122 2.87 -2.12 -10.47
N TYR A 123 3.84 -2.67 -11.19
CA TYR A 123 4.81 -3.60 -10.63
C TYR A 123 6.21 -3.03 -10.75
N GLY A 124 7.08 -3.42 -9.83
CA GLY A 124 8.51 -3.08 -9.82
C GLY A 124 9.20 -3.40 -11.15
N ASN A 125 10.37 -2.80 -11.35
CA ASN A 125 11.13 -2.96 -12.57
C ASN A 125 11.74 -4.34 -12.67
N ASN A 126 11.56 -4.96 -13.84
CA ASN A 126 11.93 -6.33 -14.17
C ASN A 126 11.02 -7.40 -13.55
N ASN A 127 10.73 -8.42 -14.35
CA ASN A 127 10.07 -9.63 -13.88
C ASN A 127 11.05 -10.32 -12.91
N PRO A 128 10.64 -10.66 -11.68
CA PRO A 128 9.26 -10.85 -11.23
C PRO A 128 8.66 -9.73 -10.36
N ARG A 129 7.32 -9.70 -10.36
CA ARG A 129 6.40 -8.74 -9.70
C ARG A 129 6.50 -8.75 -8.16
N TYR A 130 7.69 -8.51 -7.63
CA TYR A 130 7.94 -8.56 -6.20
C TYR A 130 7.27 -7.43 -5.44
N ILE A 131 7.20 -6.26 -6.06
CA ILE A 131 6.54 -5.10 -5.47
C ILE A 131 5.36 -4.73 -6.34
N GLU A 132 4.22 -4.51 -5.70
CA GLU A 132 2.99 -4.02 -6.31
C GLU A 132 2.65 -2.65 -5.75
N TYR A 133 2.19 -1.76 -6.63
CA TYR A 133 1.62 -0.48 -6.25
C TYR A 133 0.26 -0.32 -6.89
N ARG A 134 -0.76 -0.22 -6.05
CA ARG A 134 -2.14 0.04 -6.42
C ARG A 134 -2.37 1.54 -6.27
N GLU A 135 -2.47 2.22 -7.40
CA GLU A 135 -2.63 3.67 -7.45
C GLU A 135 -4.07 4.02 -7.05
N GLY A 136 -4.20 4.63 -5.87
CA GLY A 136 -5.42 5.27 -5.39
C GLY A 136 -5.81 6.52 -6.17
N GLU A 137 -6.95 7.09 -5.81
CA GLU A 137 -7.50 8.26 -6.50
C GLU A 137 -6.75 9.55 -6.12
N PRO A 138 -6.63 10.53 -7.04
CA PRO A 138 -5.92 11.78 -6.79
C PRO A 138 -6.41 12.55 -5.56
N GLU A 139 -7.67 12.38 -5.16
CA GLU A 139 -8.27 13.02 -4.01
C GLU A 139 -7.89 12.34 -2.69
N SER A 140 -7.49 11.06 -2.72
CA SER A 140 -7.08 10.33 -1.53
C SER A 140 -5.75 10.83 -0.98
N ASN A 141 -5.68 10.95 0.35
CA ASN A 141 -4.49 11.35 1.10
C ASN A 141 -3.99 10.24 2.02
N ILE A 142 -4.46 9.00 1.80
CA ILE A 142 -4.15 7.83 2.60
C ILE A 142 -3.30 6.88 1.75
N ILE A 143 -2.19 6.44 2.32
CA ILE A 143 -1.27 5.46 1.74
C ILE A 143 -1.18 4.28 2.70
N ILE A 144 -1.32 3.05 2.21
CA ILE A 144 -1.20 1.81 2.99
C ILE A 144 0.03 1.07 2.52
N LEU A 145 0.83 0.56 3.46
CA LEU A 145 1.96 -0.32 3.19
C LEU A 145 1.67 -1.71 3.75
N SER A 146 1.91 -2.73 2.93
CA SER A 146 2.02 -4.13 3.36
C SER A 146 3.46 -4.58 3.11
N SER A 147 4.24 -4.55 4.19
CA SER A 147 5.70 -4.70 4.10
C SER A 147 6.16 -6.14 4.26
N HIS A 148 5.46 -6.96 5.06
CA HIS A 148 5.92 -8.30 5.51
C HIS A 148 4.95 -9.45 5.23
N ASP A 149 3.92 -9.26 4.40
CA ASP A 149 2.94 -10.32 4.13
C ASP A 149 3.33 -11.27 2.99
N GLY A 150 4.15 -10.81 2.04
CA GLY A 150 4.45 -11.54 0.81
C GLY A 150 5.01 -12.96 1.00
N HIS A 151 4.57 -13.95 0.22
CA HIS A 151 5.01 -15.34 0.38
C HIS A 151 6.03 -15.83 -0.66
N LEU A 152 6.41 -14.99 -1.63
CA LEU A 152 7.29 -15.40 -2.71
C LEU A 152 8.70 -15.70 -2.17
N ARG A 153 9.17 -16.93 -2.42
CA ARG A 153 10.53 -17.40 -2.10
C ARG A 153 11.24 -17.90 -3.37
N PRO A 154 11.69 -17.00 -4.26
CA PRO A 154 12.42 -17.39 -5.48
C PRO A 154 13.64 -18.24 -5.13
N LYS A 155 13.79 -19.41 -5.75
CA LYS A 155 14.88 -20.35 -5.42
C LYS A 155 16.28 -19.78 -5.67
N TYR A 156 16.42 -18.86 -6.63
CA TYR A 156 17.68 -18.22 -6.97
C TYR A 156 18.07 -17.08 -6.02
N MET A 157 17.10 -16.56 -5.25
CA MET A 157 17.32 -15.50 -4.28
C MET A 157 17.66 -16.16 -2.94
N PRO A 158 18.89 -16.06 -2.42
CA PRO A 158 19.25 -16.67 -1.13
C PRO A 158 18.43 -16.03 0.01
N ASP A 159 18.16 -16.81 1.05
CA ASP A 159 17.56 -16.26 2.28
C ASP A 159 18.58 -15.41 3.02
N ARG A 160 18.12 -14.25 3.51
CA ARG A 160 18.77 -13.45 4.53
C ARG A 160 18.97 -14.32 5.77
N ASP A 161 20.09 -14.07 6.45
CA ASP A 161 20.51 -14.80 7.64
C ASP A 161 21.07 -13.78 8.66
N ALA A 162 21.84 -14.19 9.65
CA ALA A 162 22.59 -13.26 10.48
C ALA A 162 23.70 -12.55 9.67
N GLY A 163 23.88 -11.26 9.95
CA GLY A 163 25.01 -10.48 9.42
C GLY A 163 26.35 -10.89 10.03
N CYS A 164 27.44 -10.44 9.40
CA CYS A 164 28.80 -10.61 9.90
C CYS A 164 29.10 -9.54 10.96
N TRP A 165 29.66 -9.93 12.12
CA TRP A 165 30.13 -8.97 13.12
C TRP A 165 31.58 -8.61 12.86
N ILE A 166 31.82 -7.39 12.35
CA ILE A 166 33.12 -6.91 11.91
C ILE A 166 33.40 -5.56 12.58
N ASP A 167 34.47 -5.48 13.37
CA ASP A 167 34.96 -4.24 14.00
C ASP A 167 33.84 -3.45 14.72
N ASN A 168 33.05 -4.17 15.52
CA ASN A 168 31.87 -3.68 16.27
C ASN A 168 30.72 -3.15 15.41
N LYS A 169 30.61 -3.59 14.15
CA LYS A 169 29.50 -3.26 13.26
C LYS A 169 28.96 -4.52 12.59
N CYS A 170 27.65 -4.51 12.30
CA CYS A 170 27.05 -5.53 11.47
C CYS A 170 27.27 -5.20 9.99
N VAL A 171 27.77 -6.18 9.24
CA VAL A 171 27.86 -6.12 7.78
C VAL A 171 26.95 -7.22 7.23
N TYR A 172 25.92 -6.81 6.50
CA TYR A 172 24.87 -7.71 6.02
C TYR A 172 25.15 -8.18 4.60
N ASN A 173 25.72 -9.37 4.49
CA ASN A 173 25.93 -10.08 3.23
C ASN A 173 26.04 -11.58 3.50
N HIS A 174 25.94 -12.40 2.46
CA HIS A 174 26.03 -13.86 2.61
C HIS A 174 27.46 -14.40 2.80
N ASN A 175 28.50 -13.57 2.60
CA ASN A 175 29.89 -13.99 2.44
C ASN A 175 30.81 -13.48 3.55
N CYS A 176 30.54 -13.81 4.81
CA CYS A 176 31.42 -13.45 5.94
C CYS A 176 32.84 -14.02 5.79
N GLU A 177 32.97 -15.15 5.10
CA GLU A 177 34.14 -16.04 5.12
C GLU A 177 35.32 -15.59 4.24
N LYS A 178 35.15 -14.58 3.37
CA LYS A 178 36.25 -14.07 2.53
C LYS A 178 37.42 -13.49 3.35
N LYS A 179 37.22 -13.30 4.66
CA LYS A 179 38.26 -12.99 5.64
C LYS A 179 38.10 -13.99 6.80
N LYS A 180 38.99 -15.01 6.89
CA LYS A 180 39.02 -16.11 7.89
C LYS A 180 38.84 -15.72 9.39
N LYS A 181 38.78 -14.43 9.70
CA LYS A 181 38.62 -13.85 11.04
C LYS A 181 37.16 -13.55 11.43
N TYR A 182 36.22 -13.51 10.49
CA TYR A 182 34.85 -13.05 10.76
C TYR A 182 33.81 -14.14 10.51
N THR A 183 32.88 -14.29 11.46
CA THR A 183 31.77 -15.24 11.41
C THR A 183 30.43 -14.49 11.50
N LYS A 184 29.35 -15.17 11.09
CA LYS A 184 27.98 -14.71 11.33
C LYS A 184 27.74 -14.57 12.83
N ASN A 185 27.02 -13.53 13.23
CA ASN A 185 26.66 -13.32 14.63
C ASN A 185 25.15 -13.14 14.80
N PHE A 186 24.47 -14.20 15.25
CA PHE A 186 23.02 -14.24 15.41
C PHE A 186 22.50 -13.38 16.58
N GLU A 187 23.35 -13.12 17.58
CA GLU A 187 22.96 -12.31 18.74
C GLU A 187 22.98 -10.82 18.41
N LYS A 188 24.06 -10.36 17.77
CA LYS A 188 24.29 -8.93 17.48
C LYS A 188 23.76 -8.49 16.11
N CYS A 189 23.75 -9.40 15.15
CA CYS A 189 23.34 -9.15 13.76
C CYS A 189 22.21 -10.07 13.31
N GLY A 190 21.46 -10.63 14.27
CA GLY A 190 20.29 -11.45 14.00
C GLY A 190 19.18 -10.66 13.31
N MET A 191 18.39 -11.39 12.54
CA MET A 191 17.27 -10.85 11.77
C MET A 191 16.02 -11.64 12.04
N LYS A 192 14.86 -10.98 11.93
CA LYS A 192 13.59 -11.69 11.78
C LYS A 192 13.40 -12.05 10.31
N ASP A 193 13.00 -13.29 10.07
CA ASP A 193 12.78 -13.87 8.75
C ASP A 193 11.35 -14.40 8.56
N PHE A 194 10.56 -14.45 9.63
CA PHE A 194 9.14 -14.80 9.58
C PHE A 194 8.28 -13.64 9.05
N ASN A 195 7.30 -13.98 8.22
CA ASN A 195 6.23 -13.07 7.85
C ASN A 195 5.29 -12.82 9.02
N ASP A 196 4.53 -11.75 8.88
CA ASP A 196 3.53 -11.33 9.86
C ASP A 196 2.24 -12.19 9.80
N ASN A 197 2.15 -13.08 8.80
CA ASN A 197 1.04 -14.00 8.50
C ASN A 197 -0.30 -13.26 8.44
N PHE A 198 -0.42 -12.33 7.49
CA PHE A 198 -1.37 -11.23 7.55
C PHE A 198 -2.12 -11.13 6.23
N SER A 199 -3.04 -12.07 5.98
CA SER A 199 -3.53 -12.38 4.63
C SER A 199 -3.78 -11.14 3.77
N THR A 200 -3.43 -11.26 2.49
CA THR A 200 -3.71 -10.25 1.47
C THR A 200 -5.18 -9.77 1.53
N ASP A 201 -6.07 -10.61 2.05
CA ASP A 201 -7.48 -10.32 2.32
C ASP A 201 -7.68 -9.13 3.28
N ILE A 202 -6.87 -8.93 4.33
CA ILE A 202 -7.02 -7.75 5.22
C ILE A 202 -6.67 -6.46 4.47
N ILE A 203 -5.61 -6.49 3.66
CA ILE A 203 -5.22 -5.32 2.87
C ILE A 203 -6.29 -5.00 1.83
N ASP A 204 -6.80 -6.02 1.15
CA ASP A 204 -7.85 -5.90 0.14
C ASP A 204 -9.17 -5.38 0.77
N ALA A 205 -9.58 -5.97 1.90
CA ALA A 205 -10.74 -5.54 2.66
C ALA A 205 -10.58 -4.11 3.17
N LEU A 206 -9.42 -3.76 3.72
CA LEU A 206 -9.18 -2.43 4.27
C LEU A 206 -9.19 -1.37 3.17
N GLU A 207 -8.59 -1.64 2.01
CA GLU A 207 -8.63 -0.75 0.85
C GLU A 207 -10.08 -0.48 0.43
N LYS A 208 -10.89 -1.54 0.31
CA LYS A 208 -12.32 -1.46 -0.02
C LYS A 208 -13.10 -0.66 1.02
N HIS A 209 -12.90 -0.94 2.31
CA HIS A 209 -13.60 -0.25 3.37
C HIS A 209 -13.20 1.22 3.46
N ILE A 210 -11.92 1.57 3.23
CA ILE A 210 -11.49 2.97 3.15
C ILE A 210 -12.15 3.67 1.97
N GLU A 211 -12.21 3.06 0.79
CA GLU A 211 -12.96 3.61 -0.36
C GLU A 211 -14.43 3.85 0.01
N ASN A 212 -15.09 2.86 0.64
CA ASN A 212 -16.48 2.97 1.04
C ASN A 212 -16.75 4.12 2.02
N VAL A 213 -15.90 4.29 3.05
CA VAL A 213 -16.16 5.28 4.10
C VAL A 213 -15.65 6.67 3.72
N THR A 214 -14.60 6.77 2.90
CA THR A 214 -14.01 8.07 2.49
C THR A 214 -14.52 8.58 1.15
N GLY A 215 -15.04 7.69 0.30
CA GLY A 215 -15.40 7.95 -1.08
C GLY A 215 -14.21 7.91 -2.06
N TYR A 216 -12.99 7.64 -1.58
CA TYR A 216 -11.78 7.65 -2.40
C TYR A 216 -10.89 6.43 -2.15
N ARG A 217 -10.38 5.82 -3.22
CA ARG A 217 -9.42 4.70 -3.08
C ARG A 217 -8.10 5.15 -2.47
N PRO A 218 -7.59 4.49 -1.41
CA PRO A 218 -6.25 4.76 -0.92
C PRO A 218 -5.18 4.25 -1.88
N HIS A 219 -3.97 4.79 -1.77
CA HIS A 219 -2.80 4.22 -2.40
C HIS A 219 -2.32 3.00 -1.60
N VAL A 220 -1.95 1.90 -2.25
CA VAL A 220 -1.46 0.69 -1.55
C VAL A 220 -0.15 0.21 -2.17
N VAL A 221 0.88 0.00 -1.35
CA VAL A 221 2.16 -0.59 -1.78
C VAL A 221 2.38 -1.90 -1.05
N VAL A 222 2.56 -2.99 -1.79
CA VAL A 222 2.67 -4.36 -1.27
C VAL A 222 4.01 -4.96 -1.67
N ASN A 223 4.71 -5.54 -0.69
CA ASN A 223 5.84 -6.43 -0.93
C ASN A 223 5.36 -7.89 -0.94
N HIS A 224 5.53 -8.55 -2.08
CA HIS A 224 5.19 -9.95 -2.30
C HIS A 224 6.34 -10.91 -1.98
N LEU A 225 7.58 -10.42 -1.77
CA LEU A 225 8.68 -11.25 -1.31
C LEU A 225 8.53 -11.62 0.16
N HIS A 226 8.80 -12.89 0.46
CA HIS A 226 8.92 -13.37 1.83
C HIS A 226 9.97 -12.57 2.60
N ARG A 227 9.71 -12.31 3.88
CA ARG A 227 10.62 -11.53 4.72
C ARG A 227 12.02 -12.14 4.73
N SER A 228 12.16 -13.45 4.74
CA SER A 228 13.47 -14.13 4.60
C SER A 228 14.23 -13.75 3.32
N LYS A 229 13.57 -13.29 2.26
CA LYS A 229 14.20 -12.83 1.01
C LYS A 229 14.48 -11.33 1.02
N LEU A 230 13.54 -10.54 1.51
CA LEU A 230 13.62 -9.08 1.55
C LEU A 230 12.82 -8.54 2.74
N ASP A 231 13.43 -7.70 3.57
CA ASP A 231 12.72 -6.92 4.59
C ASP A 231 12.76 -5.42 4.21
N VAL A 232 11.72 -4.95 3.52
CA VAL A 232 11.60 -3.53 3.10
C VAL A 232 11.50 -2.55 4.28
N ASN A 233 11.33 -3.04 5.51
CA ASN A 233 11.34 -2.27 6.75
C ASN A 233 12.71 -2.27 7.45
N ARG A 234 13.76 -2.36 6.64
CA ARG A 234 15.16 -2.17 7.01
C ARG A 234 15.86 -1.30 5.97
N GLU A 235 16.98 -0.70 6.39
CA GLU A 235 17.97 -0.12 5.49
C GLU A 235 18.47 -1.15 4.48
N ILE A 236 18.76 -0.70 3.26
CA ILE A 236 18.97 -1.58 2.09
C ILE A 236 19.98 -2.73 2.33
N ASP A 237 21.09 -2.46 3.01
CA ASP A 237 22.10 -3.48 3.30
C ASP A 237 21.52 -4.62 4.16
N ALA A 238 20.79 -4.27 5.22
CA ALA A 238 20.12 -5.21 6.10
C ALA A 238 18.87 -5.84 5.45
N ALA A 239 18.22 -5.10 4.56
CA ALA A 239 17.02 -5.51 3.86
C ALA A 239 17.31 -6.58 2.79
N ALA A 240 18.39 -6.44 2.04
CA ALA A 240 18.62 -7.18 0.80
C ALA A 240 19.91 -8.02 0.77
N PHE A 241 20.81 -7.87 1.76
CA PHE A 241 22.05 -8.67 1.88
C PHE A 241 22.97 -8.60 0.64
N GLY A 242 22.90 -7.50 -0.10
CA GLY A 242 23.64 -7.31 -1.35
C GLY A 242 23.16 -8.17 -2.52
N VAL A 243 21.96 -8.75 -2.43
CA VAL A 243 21.36 -9.52 -3.52
C VAL A 243 20.73 -8.56 -4.54
N PRO A 244 21.21 -8.50 -5.80
CA PRO A 244 20.80 -7.46 -6.76
C PRO A 244 19.28 -7.37 -6.98
N ASP A 245 18.60 -8.51 -7.13
CA ASP A 245 17.15 -8.53 -7.35
C ASP A 245 16.36 -8.10 -6.10
N ALA A 246 16.86 -8.41 -4.90
CA ALA A 246 16.25 -7.97 -3.64
C ALA A 246 16.48 -6.47 -3.42
N GLU A 247 17.67 -5.94 -3.77
CA GLU A 247 17.93 -4.51 -3.74
C GLU A 247 17.06 -3.74 -4.74
N GLN A 248 16.82 -4.32 -5.92
CA GLN A 248 15.93 -3.71 -6.91
C GLN A 248 14.49 -3.69 -6.39
N ALA A 249 14.00 -4.80 -5.83
CA ALA A 249 12.69 -4.82 -5.18
C ALA A 249 12.59 -3.83 -4.01
N TRP A 250 13.62 -3.70 -3.18
CA TRP A 250 13.68 -2.66 -2.15
C TRP A 250 13.53 -1.26 -2.75
N LYS A 251 14.31 -0.94 -3.80
CA LYS A 251 14.26 0.35 -4.48
C LYS A 251 12.87 0.61 -5.06
N ASP A 252 12.25 -0.40 -5.66
CA ASP A 252 10.92 -0.29 -6.23
C ASP A 252 9.85 -0.01 -5.17
N PHE A 253 9.90 -0.69 -4.01
CA PHE A 253 9.00 -0.44 -2.88
C PHE A 253 9.09 1.02 -2.44
N HIS A 254 10.29 1.48 -2.06
CA HIS A 254 10.45 2.86 -1.59
C HIS A 254 10.17 3.90 -2.68
N ASN A 255 10.41 3.58 -3.97
CA ASN A 255 10.05 4.46 -5.08
C ASN A 255 8.54 4.56 -5.29
N PHE A 256 7.78 3.47 -5.11
CA PHE A 256 6.32 3.52 -5.16
C PHE A 256 5.73 4.28 -3.97
N VAL A 257 6.29 4.15 -2.77
CA VAL A 257 5.90 5.01 -1.65
C VAL A 257 6.15 6.49 -1.97
N ARG A 258 7.33 6.83 -2.51
CA ARG A 258 7.63 8.21 -2.95
C ARG A 258 6.68 8.68 -4.06
N ARG A 259 6.28 7.80 -4.97
CA ARG A 259 5.32 8.10 -6.04
C ARG A 259 3.94 8.41 -5.47
N ALA A 260 3.45 7.58 -4.55
CA ALA A 260 2.20 7.84 -3.84
C ALA A 260 2.26 9.17 -3.06
N LYS A 261 3.35 9.44 -2.36
CA LYS A 261 3.55 10.76 -1.72
C LYS A 261 3.51 11.92 -2.71
N LYS A 262 4.06 11.73 -3.91
CA LYS A 262 4.07 12.77 -4.95
C LYS A 262 2.68 13.00 -5.57
N SER A 263 1.84 11.96 -5.71
CA SER A 263 0.48 12.13 -6.25
C SER A 263 -0.42 13.01 -5.35
N LEU A 264 -0.08 13.14 -4.07
CA LEU A 264 -0.75 14.06 -3.16
C LEU A 264 -0.51 15.55 -3.49
N ASN A 265 0.42 15.86 -4.41
CA ASN A 265 0.67 17.22 -4.91
C ASN A 265 0.93 18.26 -3.79
N GLY A 266 1.67 17.87 -2.76
CA GLY A 266 2.02 18.73 -1.63
C GLY A 266 0.93 18.87 -0.56
N ARG A 267 -0.24 18.25 -0.74
CA ARG A 267 -1.27 18.16 0.32
C ARG A 267 -0.74 17.34 1.49
N ARG A 268 -1.29 17.62 2.68
CA ARG A 268 -1.04 16.79 3.86
C ARG A 268 -1.65 15.40 3.65
N GLY A 269 -0.95 14.37 4.12
CA GLY A 269 -1.44 13.00 4.03
C GLY A 269 -0.78 12.10 5.05
N ILE A 270 -1.19 10.84 5.06
CA ILE A 270 -0.72 9.88 6.05
C ILE A 270 -0.48 8.49 5.45
N ILE A 271 0.59 7.84 5.92
CA ILE A 271 0.94 6.46 5.65
C ILE A 271 0.55 5.57 6.84
N PHE A 272 -0.07 4.43 6.57
CA PHE A 272 -0.27 3.35 7.53
C PHE A 272 0.52 2.13 7.10
N ASP A 273 1.55 1.76 7.87
CA ASP A 273 2.33 0.54 7.66
C ASP A 273 1.77 -0.58 8.51
N LEU A 274 1.16 -1.59 7.88
CA LEU A 274 0.44 -2.66 8.56
C LEU A 274 1.35 -3.86 8.81
N HIS A 275 1.34 -4.32 10.07
CA HIS A 275 2.18 -5.40 10.58
C HIS A 275 1.38 -6.31 11.48
N GLY A 276 1.83 -7.56 11.59
CA GLY A 276 1.31 -8.57 12.50
C GLY A 276 2.19 -8.78 13.70
N ASN A 277 1.56 -8.84 14.88
CA ASN A 277 2.24 -9.25 16.09
C ASN A 277 1.56 -10.47 16.74
N ASP A 278 2.40 -11.30 17.36
CA ASP A 278 2.01 -12.49 18.12
C ASP A 278 2.44 -12.37 19.60
N VAL A 279 2.56 -11.13 20.10
CA VAL A 279 2.85 -10.90 21.51
C VAL A 279 1.63 -11.33 22.31
N SER A 280 1.79 -12.20 23.31
CA SER A 280 0.69 -12.87 24.03
C SER A 280 -0.25 -11.94 24.81
N ASP A 281 -0.07 -10.63 24.76
CA ASP A 281 -0.85 -9.64 25.51
C ASP A 281 -2.12 -9.18 24.79
N GLY A 282 -2.29 -9.52 23.50
CA GLY A 282 -3.51 -9.26 22.76
C GLY A 282 -3.68 -7.82 22.28
N PHE A 283 -2.64 -6.98 22.33
CA PHE A 283 -2.74 -5.57 21.97
C PHE A 283 -2.48 -5.31 20.49
N ILE A 284 -3.25 -4.38 19.93
CA ILE A 284 -2.85 -3.63 18.75
C ILE A 284 -1.84 -2.57 19.20
N MET A 285 -0.65 -2.54 18.61
CA MET A 285 0.38 -1.57 18.96
C MET A 285 0.53 -0.53 17.85
N LEU A 286 0.42 0.75 18.19
CA LEU A 286 0.57 1.86 17.25
C LEU A 286 1.95 2.49 17.42
N GLY A 287 2.79 2.37 16.40
CA GLY A 287 4.15 2.92 16.36
C GLY A 287 4.17 4.31 15.73
N TYR A 288 4.71 5.29 16.45
CA TYR A 288 4.80 6.70 16.03
C TYR A 288 6.25 7.19 15.86
N GLY A 289 7.23 6.27 15.78
CA GLY A 289 8.66 6.57 15.74
C GLY A 289 9.30 6.84 17.11
N LEU A 290 8.50 6.92 18.17
CA LEU A 290 8.93 7.25 19.54
C LEU A 290 9.48 6.02 20.27
N GLN A 291 10.65 6.14 20.88
CA GLN A 291 11.23 5.05 21.67
C GLN A 291 10.33 4.69 22.85
N ARG A 292 10.45 3.44 23.30
CA ARG A 292 9.69 2.95 24.46
C ARG A 292 9.88 3.84 25.69
N SER A 293 11.12 4.29 25.95
CA SER A 293 11.41 5.20 27.07
C SER A 293 10.65 6.53 26.94
N GLU A 294 10.63 7.13 25.75
CA GLU A 294 9.87 8.36 25.49
C GLU A 294 8.36 8.14 25.72
N MET A 295 7.85 6.95 25.37
CA MET A 295 6.45 6.57 25.59
C MET A 295 6.08 6.31 27.06
N GLU A 296 7.06 6.04 27.93
CA GLU A 296 6.84 5.92 29.38
C GLU A 296 6.74 7.30 30.06
N ASP A 297 7.27 8.35 29.43
CA ASP A 297 7.27 9.70 29.96
C ASP A 297 5.88 10.35 29.86
N GLU A 298 5.59 11.26 30.79
CA GLU A 298 4.37 12.07 30.77
C GLU A 298 4.44 13.13 29.67
N ASN A 299 5.64 13.66 29.45
CA ASN A 299 5.93 14.72 28.51
C ASN A 299 6.97 14.24 27.51
N PHE A 300 6.58 14.14 26.24
CA PHE A 300 7.44 13.72 25.14
C PHE A 300 7.19 14.63 23.94
N SER A 301 8.19 14.72 23.07
CA SER A 301 8.20 15.69 21.96
C SER A 301 7.90 15.02 20.62
N ALA A 302 7.35 15.79 19.69
CA ALA A 302 7.14 15.36 18.30
C ALA A 302 8.44 15.28 17.47
N ASN A 303 9.58 15.80 17.97
CA ASN A 303 10.83 15.94 17.21
C ASN A 303 11.33 14.65 16.55
N THR A 304 11.12 13.50 17.19
CA THR A 304 11.56 12.17 16.73
C THR A 304 10.41 11.33 16.18
N SER A 305 9.19 11.87 16.21
CA SER A 305 8.01 11.16 15.75
C SER A 305 7.96 11.10 14.22
N SER A 306 7.21 10.12 13.69
CA SER A 306 6.82 10.02 12.28
C SER A 306 5.51 10.78 11.95
N ILE A 307 4.92 11.45 12.95
CA ILE A 307 3.72 12.31 12.80
C ILE A 307 4.01 13.76 13.23
N GLN A 308 5.24 14.23 13.05
CA GLN A 308 5.64 15.58 13.46
C GLN A 308 4.85 16.68 12.74
N ASN A 309 4.66 16.55 11.43
CA ASN A 309 3.87 17.50 10.63
C ASN A 309 2.44 17.61 11.15
N LEU A 310 1.82 16.50 11.58
CA LEU A 310 0.53 16.55 12.26
C LEU A 310 0.56 17.42 13.52
N ALA A 311 1.56 17.20 14.38
CA ALA A 311 1.71 17.95 15.63
C ALA A 311 1.90 19.46 15.41
N GLU A 312 2.62 19.84 14.36
CA GLU A 312 2.87 21.24 14.01
C GLU A 312 1.62 21.96 13.46
N ASN A 313 0.66 21.22 12.88
CA ASN A 313 -0.48 21.81 12.18
C ASN A 313 -1.81 21.79 12.96
N VAL A 314 -2.02 20.85 13.89
CA VAL A 314 -3.33 20.68 14.59
C VAL A 314 -3.45 21.59 15.83
N LYS A 315 -2.35 22.20 16.31
CA LYS A 315 -2.32 23.13 17.47
C LYS A 315 -2.92 22.55 18.78
N VAL A 316 -2.80 21.24 18.97
CA VAL A 316 -3.13 20.55 20.23
C VAL A 316 -1.87 20.01 20.90
N PRO A 317 -1.88 19.70 22.22
CA PRO A 317 -0.75 19.01 22.83
C PRO A 317 -0.45 17.71 22.09
N PHE A 318 0.83 17.47 21.79
CA PHE A 318 1.25 16.30 20.98
C PHE A 318 0.73 14.97 21.54
N GLU A 319 0.64 14.87 22.86
CA GLU A 319 0.06 13.72 23.55
C GLU A 319 -1.38 13.39 23.10
N GLN A 320 -2.20 14.39 22.75
CA GLN A 320 -3.57 14.17 22.27
C GLN A 320 -3.61 13.38 20.95
N LEU A 321 -2.61 13.58 20.09
CA LEU A 321 -2.48 12.91 18.79
C LEU A 321 -1.97 11.47 18.91
N VAL A 322 -1.17 11.18 19.93
CA VAL A 322 -0.55 9.86 20.14
C VAL A 322 -1.40 8.96 21.03
N ARG A 323 -1.98 9.51 22.10
CA ARG A 323 -2.65 8.73 23.15
C ARG A 323 -3.85 9.42 23.81
N GLY A 324 -4.33 10.54 23.26
CA GLY A 324 -5.55 11.23 23.69
C GLY A 324 -6.73 10.96 22.77
N GLU A 325 -7.76 11.80 22.86
CA GLU A 325 -9.05 11.60 22.16
C GLU A 325 -8.99 11.89 20.65
N LEU A 326 -7.88 12.47 20.18
CA LEU A 326 -7.60 12.68 18.76
C LEU A 326 -6.70 11.59 18.16
N SER A 327 -6.28 10.60 18.95
CA SER A 327 -5.38 9.53 18.51
C SER A 327 -6.12 8.42 17.78
N LEU A 328 -5.43 7.76 16.84
CA LEU A 328 -5.94 6.54 16.21
C LEU A 328 -6.26 5.45 17.25
N GLY A 329 -5.47 5.41 18.33
CA GLY A 329 -5.68 4.47 19.44
C GLY A 329 -6.99 4.68 20.18
N PHE A 330 -7.46 5.92 20.32
CA PHE A 330 -8.80 6.21 20.85
C PHE A 330 -9.89 5.63 19.95
N TYR A 331 -9.88 5.96 18.66
CA TYR A 331 -10.95 5.53 17.74
C TYR A 331 -11.03 4.01 17.61
N LEU A 332 -9.89 3.30 17.60
CA LEU A 332 -9.89 1.84 17.64
C LEU A 332 -10.35 1.27 19.00
N SER A 333 -9.99 1.90 20.12
CA SER A 333 -10.45 1.45 21.44
C SER A 333 -11.97 1.56 21.59
N GLU A 334 -12.59 2.56 20.96
CA GLU A 334 -14.05 2.72 20.95
C GLU A 334 -14.77 1.64 20.14
N LYS A 335 -14.07 0.97 19.23
CA LYS A 335 -14.55 -0.24 18.54
C LYS A 335 -14.37 -1.52 19.36
N GLY A 336 -13.83 -1.41 20.59
CA GLY A 336 -13.65 -2.52 21.52
C GLY A 336 -12.29 -3.22 21.45
N TYR A 337 -11.32 -2.67 20.71
CA TYR A 337 -9.98 -3.24 20.60
C TYR A 337 -9.09 -2.83 21.79
N LEU A 338 -8.19 -3.72 22.21
CA LEU A 338 -7.11 -3.37 23.14
C LEU A 338 -5.99 -2.69 22.34
N VAL A 339 -5.78 -1.39 22.54
CA VAL A 339 -4.84 -0.61 21.74
C VAL A 339 -3.85 0.14 22.61
N ILE A 340 -2.58 0.10 22.20
CA ILE A 340 -1.49 0.81 22.87
C ILE A 340 -0.63 1.59 21.86
N PRO A 341 -0.38 2.89 22.08
CA PRO A 341 -0.99 3.74 23.09
C PRO A 341 -2.46 4.11 22.77
N SER A 342 -3.23 4.42 23.82
CA SER A 342 -4.61 4.95 23.78
C SER A 342 -4.92 5.71 25.07
N PRO A 343 -6.05 6.43 25.19
CA PRO A 343 -6.41 7.11 26.44
C PRO A 343 -6.52 6.18 27.64
N LYS A 344 -7.00 4.95 27.43
CA LYS A 344 -7.14 3.93 28.47
C LYS A 344 -5.81 3.21 28.74
N ILE A 345 -5.02 2.93 27.71
CA ILE A 345 -3.71 2.26 27.81
C ILE A 345 -2.63 3.20 27.26
N ARG A 346 -2.26 4.19 28.05
CA ARG A 346 -1.39 5.31 27.61
C ARG A 346 0.05 4.92 27.34
N ARG A 347 0.57 3.91 28.06
CA ARG A 347 2.00 3.61 28.14
C ARG A 347 2.28 2.11 28.16
N PRO A 348 3.41 1.65 27.59
CA PRO A 348 3.82 0.24 27.63
C PRO A 348 3.87 -0.33 29.05
N ARG A 349 4.32 0.44 30.04
CA ARG A 349 4.55 0.01 31.43
C ARG A 349 5.46 -1.21 31.50
N GLY A 350 6.59 -1.14 30.80
CA GLY A 350 7.57 -2.23 30.73
C GLY A 350 7.22 -3.37 29.77
N ARG A 351 6.01 -3.38 29.17
CA ARG A 351 5.62 -4.34 28.13
C ARG A 351 6.44 -4.17 26.85
N HIS A 352 6.31 -5.16 25.97
CA HIS A 352 6.78 -5.04 24.61
C HIS A 352 6.03 -3.91 23.89
N TYR A 353 6.72 -3.14 23.07
CA TYR A 353 6.14 -2.08 22.26
C TYR A 353 6.97 -1.88 21.00
N TYR A 354 6.32 -2.02 19.85
CA TYR A 354 6.92 -1.71 18.56
C TYR A 354 6.78 -0.22 18.29
N ARG A 355 7.91 0.50 18.34
CA ARG A 355 7.93 1.95 18.12
C ARG A 355 7.60 2.37 16.68
N GLY A 356 7.77 1.47 15.72
CA GLY A 356 7.75 1.78 14.30
C GLY A 356 8.98 1.30 13.53
N SER A 357 8.76 0.97 12.26
CA SER A 357 9.71 0.40 11.32
C SER A 357 10.59 1.47 10.67
N TYR A 358 11.54 1.00 9.87
CA TYR A 358 12.31 1.87 8.98
C TYR A 358 11.39 2.66 8.02
N SER A 359 10.37 2.03 7.42
CA SER A 359 9.54 2.69 6.40
C SER A 359 8.78 3.89 6.95
N ILE A 360 8.22 3.82 8.17
CA ILE A 360 7.52 4.98 8.73
C ILE A 360 8.47 6.11 9.11
N LEU A 361 9.72 5.79 9.46
CA LEU A 361 10.74 6.78 9.80
C LEU A 361 11.31 7.45 8.53
N GLU A 362 11.53 6.67 7.47
CA GLU A 362 12.03 7.14 6.17
C GLU A 362 10.98 7.96 5.42
N HIS A 363 9.70 7.54 5.48
CA HIS A 363 8.64 8.16 4.67
C HIS A 363 7.67 9.06 5.43
N GLY A 364 7.62 8.97 6.76
CA GLY A 364 6.82 9.84 7.60
C GLY A 364 7.50 11.18 7.89
N SER A 365 6.76 12.08 8.53
CA SER A 365 7.23 13.41 8.88
C SER A 365 8.11 13.31 10.12
N ASN A 366 9.38 13.73 10.00
CA ASN A 366 10.36 13.70 11.08
C ASN A 366 11.31 14.89 10.90
N LYS A 367 11.91 15.39 11.98
CA LYS A 367 12.76 16.58 11.90
C LYS A 367 14.12 16.25 11.28
N ASN A 368 14.54 15.00 11.42
CA ASN A 368 15.87 14.54 11.05
C ASN A 368 15.94 13.97 9.63
N ILE A 369 14.79 13.71 9.01
CA ILE A 369 14.63 13.12 7.68
C ILE A 369 13.62 14.04 6.99
N ASN A 370 13.85 14.53 5.77
CA ASN A 370 13.00 15.51 5.07
C ASN A 370 11.54 15.03 4.85
N GLY A 371 10.79 14.83 5.93
CA GLY A 371 9.55 14.08 6.00
C GLY A 371 8.31 14.89 5.61
N GLY A 372 8.51 16.14 5.19
CA GLY A 372 7.51 16.96 4.50
C GLY A 372 6.11 16.92 5.11
N ASN A 373 5.10 16.99 4.25
CA ASN A 373 3.69 17.09 4.65
C ASN A 373 3.04 15.72 4.87
N ILE A 374 3.81 14.62 4.89
CA ILE A 374 3.27 13.26 4.95
C ILE A 374 3.67 12.61 6.27
N ASP A 375 2.67 12.35 7.11
CA ASP A 375 2.82 11.67 8.39
C ASP A 375 2.80 10.13 8.19
N ALA A 376 3.27 9.35 9.17
CA ALA A 376 3.22 7.89 9.09
C ALA A 376 2.99 7.22 10.46
N ILE A 377 2.19 6.16 10.50
CA ILE A 377 1.93 5.35 11.69
C ILE A 377 2.09 3.87 11.33
N GLN A 378 2.79 3.11 12.17
CA GLN A 378 2.79 1.65 12.09
C GLN A 378 1.65 1.09 12.93
N ILE A 379 0.94 0.10 12.40
CA ILE A 379 -0.12 -0.61 13.11
C ILE A 379 0.25 -2.08 13.19
N GLU A 380 0.64 -2.51 14.39
CA GLU A 380 0.90 -3.90 14.72
C GLU A 380 -0.40 -4.53 15.22
N VAL A 381 -0.99 -5.41 14.45
CA VAL A 381 -2.28 -6.02 14.77
C VAL A 381 -2.05 -7.43 15.32
N HIS A 382 -2.61 -7.68 16.49
CA HIS A 382 -2.48 -8.97 17.17
C HIS A 382 -3.18 -10.09 16.38
N SER A 383 -2.59 -11.29 16.27
CA SER A 383 -3.13 -12.43 15.50
C SER A 383 -4.58 -12.79 15.82
N LYS A 384 -5.02 -12.60 17.06
CA LYS A 384 -6.43 -12.80 17.45
C LYS A 384 -7.44 -11.99 16.62
N TYR A 385 -7.04 -10.90 15.97
CA TYR A 385 -7.91 -10.05 15.13
C TYR A 385 -7.73 -10.29 13.63
N ARG A 386 -6.94 -11.30 13.24
CA ARG A 386 -6.46 -11.51 11.86
C ARG A 386 -6.69 -12.92 11.35
N ASN A 387 -7.56 -13.65 12.04
CA ASN A 387 -8.00 -14.97 11.63
C ASN A 387 -9.10 -14.86 10.57
N ASP A 388 -9.37 -15.95 9.86
CA ASP A 388 -10.33 -16.05 8.76
C ASP A 388 -11.76 -15.56 9.10
N TYR A 389 -12.13 -15.48 10.38
CA TYR A 389 -13.45 -15.04 10.83
C TYR A 389 -13.51 -13.55 11.17
N ASP A 390 -12.43 -12.99 11.71
CA ASP A 390 -12.42 -11.64 12.29
C ASP A 390 -11.80 -10.58 11.36
N TYR A 391 -11.04 -11.00 10.34
CA TYR A 391 -10.22 -10.10 9.53
C TYR A 391 -11.04 -9.01 8.80
N GLU A 392 -12.19 -9.38 8.23
CA GLU A 392 -13.07 -8.46 7.48
C GLU A 392 -13.66 -7.40 8.40
N LYS A 393 -14.18 -7.84 9.57
CA LYS A 393 -14.73 -6.93 10.58
C LYS A 393 -13.65 -5.99 11.11
N PHE A 394 -12.45 -6.51 11.35
CA PHE A 394 -11.32 -5.69 11.78
C PHE A 394 -10.95 -4.65 10.73
N ALA A 395 -10.89 -5.03 9.45
CA ALA A 395 -10.61 -4.13 8.35
C ALA A 395 -11.66 -3.00 8.24
N GLU A 396 -12.95 -3.34 8.38
CA GLU A 396 -14.03 -2.36 8.44
C GLU A 396 -13.86 -1.37 9.61
N ASP A 397 -13.67 -1.87 10.83
CA ASP A 397 -13.51 -1.02 12.01
C ASP A 397 -12.25 -0.15 11.94
N LEU A 398 -11.16 -0.68 11.39
CA LEU A 398 -9.94 0.07 11.13
C LEU A 398 -10.16 1.17 10.09
N ALA A 399 -10.88 0.89 9.00
CA ALA A 399 -11.24 1.91 8.01
C ALA A 399 -12.04 3.06 8.64
N PHE A 400 -13.04 2.76 9.48
CA PHE A 400 -13.79 3.78 10.21
C PHE A 400 -12.90 4.59 11.17
N ALA A 401 -11.99 3.93 11.89
CA ALA A 401 -11.06 4.60 12.79
C ALA A 401 -10.09 5.51 12.01
N ILE A 402 -9.55 5.05 10.88
CA ILE A 402 -8.69 5.82 9.98
C ILE A 402 -9.44 7.04 9.44
N LYS A 403 -10.67 6.87 8.93
CA LYS A 403 -11.47 7.99 8.44
C LYS A 403 -11.71 9.03 9.54
N THR A 404 -12.12 8.59 10.72
CA THR A 404 -12.44 9.50 11.83
C THR A 404 -11.19 10.25 12.30
N PHE A 405 -10.07 9.55 12.42
CA PHE A 405 -8.77 10.15 12.70
C PHE A 405 -8.37 11.18 11.63
N TYR A 406 -8.53 10.83 10.35
CA TYR A 406 -8.19 11.70 9.23
C TYR A 406 -9.07 12.95 9.20
N ASP A 407 -10.39 12.79 9.31
CA ASP A 407 -11.33 13.91 9.29
C ASP A 407 -11.03 14.91 10.43
N ASN A 408 -10.80 14.40 11.65
CA ASN A 408 -10.58 15.26 12.82
C ASN A 408 -9.21 15.94 12.84
N ASN A 409 -8.16 15.33 12.27
CA ASN A 409 -6.80 15.87 12.37
C ASN A 409 -6.25 16.49 11.06
N TYR A 410 -6.86 16.18 9.91
CA TYR A 410 -6.40 16.66 8.61
C TYR A 410 -7.44 17.51 7.86
N LYS A 411 -8.75 17.21 7.98
CA LYS A 411 -9.79 18.00 7.29
C LYS A 411 -10.27 19.20 8.09
N LEU A 412 -10.64 19.02 9.35
CA LEU A 412 -11.25 20.09 10.16
C LEU A 412 -10.32 21.32 10.33
N HIS A 413 -9.01 21.12 10.31
CA HIS A 413 -8.03 22.20 10.42
C HIS A 413 -7.72 22.93 9.09
N MET A 414 -8.41 22.61 7.99
CA MET A 414 -8.37 23.45 6.77
C MET A 414 -9.36 24.62 6.81
N GLU A 415 -10.44 24.54 7.58
CA GLU A 415 -11.49 25.57 7.60
C GLU A 415 -11.11 26.82 8.41
N GLU A 416 -10.15 26.72 9.33
CA GLU A 416 -9.64 27.88 10.07
C GLU A 416 -8.66 28.73 9.24
N ILE A 417 -7.97 28.15 8.25
CA ILE A 417 -7.01 28.90 7.41
C ILE A 417 -7.73 29.75 6.35
N VAL A 418 -8.91 29.32 5.88
CA VAL A 418 -9.67 30.08 4.88
C VAL A 418 -10.38 31.30 5.50
N LYS A 419 -10.78 31.23 6.78
CA LYS A 419 -11.48 32.33 7.46
C LYS A 419 -10.59 33.52 7.83
N ASP A 420 -9.28 33.32 7.96
CA ASP A 420 -8.33 34.41 8.25
C ASP A 420 -7.74 35.06 6.97
N SER A 421 -8.25 34.69 5.78
CA SER A 421 -7.78 35.17 4.48
C SER A 421 -8.77 36.08 3.73
N HIS A 422 -9.80 36.60 4.40
CA HIS A 422 -10.78 37.53 3.84
C HIS A 422 -10.85 38.85 4.60
#